data_AF-A0A4Q3ETW4-F1
#
_entry.id   AF-A0A4Q3ETW4-F1
#
_cell.length_a   1.000
_cell.length_b   1.000
_cell.length_c   1.000
_cell.angle_alpha   90.00
_cell.angle_beta   90.00
_cell.angle_gamma   90.00
#
_symmetry.space_group_name_H-M   'P 1'
#
loop_
_entity.id
_entity.type
_entity.pdbx_description
1 polymer ?
#
loop_
_entity_poly.entity_id
_entity_poly.type
_entity_poly.pdbx_seq_one_letter_code
_entity_poly.pdbx_strand_id
1 'polypeptide(L)'
;MVFAENFLHHIWKFSLYQKTALTTADGEVLQVIFPGFKHQHAGPDFQQAKIRINDTLWAGNVEIHIRASDWMRHKHSADAAYNNVILHVVYKNDVEIRNEAGLKMPVLVLENRISDQLLLQYQNLLFAEQVDFPCQKLIHRVDELTVQTWLERMLIQRLEEKSAKVKEVLIQQKGNWEEAFYQLLAANFGFKINALPFELLAKALPLPVLAKHSFSLLQTEALLFGQAGFLADEITEPYYLSLQKEYRFLQQKYNLVPLEKHLWKFLRLRPSNFPTIRLAQFAALMHRNTRFLSAIIQTENVENIDASFT
;
A
#
# COMPACT_ATOMS: atom_id res chain seq x y z
N MET A 1 13.45 -5.26 29.97
CA MET A 1 12.63 -4.23 29.29
C MET A 1 12.19 -4.81 27.96
N VAL A 2 10.89 -4.85 27.66
CA VAL A 2 10.36 -5.54 26.46
C VAL A 2 9.79 -4.52 25.50
N PHE A 3 10.44 -4.34 24.35
CA PHE A 3 9.93 -3.60 23.19
C PHE A 3 10.33 -4.36 21.92
N ALA A 4 9.59 -4.16 20.84
CA ALA A 4 9.84 -4.83 19.57
C ALA A 4 10.93 -4.11 18.75
N GLU A 5 11.61 -4.83 17.85
CA GLU A 5 12.63 -4.28 16.94
C GLU A 5 12.12 -3.09 16.12
N ASN A 6 10.84 -3.12 15.73
CA ASN A 6 10.19 -2.00 15.04
C ASN A 6 10.32 -0.65 15.78
N PHE A 7 10.46 -0.66 17.11
CA PHE A 7 10.75 0.55 17.88
C PHE A 7 12.15 1.09 17.61
N LEU A 8 13.16 0.22 17.56
CA LEU A 8 14.52 0.59 17.19
C LEU A 8 14.59 1.09 15.75
N HIS A 9 13.79 0.52 14.83
CA HIS A 9 13.73 1.01 13.45
C HIS A 9 13.14 2.42 13.41
N HIS A 10 12.15 2.72 14.27
CA HIS A 10 11.58 4.06 14.41
C HIS A 10 12.61 5.04 14.98
N ILE A 11 13.29 4.66 16.06
CA ILE A 11 14.37 5.45 16.69
C ILE A 11 15.47 5.74 15.68
N TRP A 12 15.91 4.75 14.90
CA TRP A 12 16.93 4.92 13.87
C TRP A 12 16.49 5.86 12.76
N LYS A 13 15.33 5.59 12.15
CA LYS A 13 14.78 6.35 11.02
C LYS A 13 14.64 7.84 11.32
N PHE A 14 14.14 8.18 12.50
CA PHE A 14 13.93 9.56 12.93
C PHE A 14 15.08 10.12 13.78
N SER A 15 16.13 9.32 13.97
CA SER A 15 17.31 9.65 14.75
C SER A 15 16.98 10.13 16.18
N LEU A 16 16.06 9.44 16.86
CA LEU A 16 15.55 9.74 18.19
C LEU A 16 16.45 9.16 19.30
N TYR A 17 17.75 9.36 19.16
CA TYR A 17 18.78 8.94 20.11
C TYR A 17 19.80 10.05 20.30
N GLN A 18 20.57 10.00 21.39
CA GLN A 18 21.63 10.96 21.67
C GLN A 18 22.76 10.83 20.65
N LYS A 19 22.84 11.82 19.75
CA LYS A 19 23.79 11.86 18.62
C LYS A 19 25.17 12.42 18.98
N THR A 20 25.33 12.98 20.17
CA THR A 20 26.62 13.54 20.61
C THR A 20 27.60 12.41 20.92
N ALA A 21 28.83 12.55 20.44
CA ALA A 21 29.93 11.60 20.63
C ALA A 21 29.50 10.14 20.37
N LEU A 22 28.90 9.89 19.19
CA LEU A 22 28.59 8.53 18.76
C LEU A 22 29.90 7.79 18.51
N THR A 23 29.97 6.56 19.02
CA THR A 23 31.08 5.65 18.77
C THR A 23 30.55 4.26 18.45
N THR A 24 31.35 3.45 17.78
CA THR A 24 31.11 2.00 17.70
C THR A 24 31.34 1.37 19.09
N ALA A 25 30.92 0.12 19.25
CA ALA A 25 31.21 -0.67 20.45
C ALA A 25 32.71 -0.83 20.72
N ASP A 26 33.56 -0.68 19.69
CA ASP A 26 35.01 -0.72 19.79
C ASP A 26 35.65 0.67 19.99
N GLY A 27 34.84 1.73 20.14
CA GLY A 27 35.31 3.09 20.43
C GLY A 27 35.66 3.94 19.20
N GLU A 28 35.41 3.46 17.99
CA GLU A 28 35.65 4.24 16.77
C GLU A 28 34.62 5.37 16.64
N VAL A 29 35.05 6.57 16.23
CA VAL A 29 34.15 7.72 16.12
C VAL A 29 33.15 7.48 14.99
N LEU A 30 31.87 7.64 15.29
CA LEU A 30 30.78 7.37 14.35
C LEU A 30 29.96 8.63 14.08
N GLN A 31 29.59 8.86 12.83
CA GLN A 31 28.67 9.92 12.44
C GLN A 31 27.67 9.39 11.41
N VAL A 32 26.38 9.50 11.73
CA VAL A 32 25.29 9.12 10.81
C VAL A 32 24.99 10.32 9.91
N ILE A 33 25.43 10.27 8.65
CA ILE A 33 25.15 11.30 7.65
C ILE A 33 23.75 11.11 7.07
N PHE A 34 23.39 9.86 6.79
CA PHE A 34 22.07 9.47 6.31
C PHE A 34 21.72 8.07 6.82
N PRO A 35 20.58 7.88 7.54
CA PRO A 35 20.21 6.58 8.12
C PRO A 35 19.80 5.52 7.09
N GLY A 36 19.58 5.91 5.82
CA GLY A 36 19.12 5.02 4.76
C GLY A 36 17.60 5.05 4.56
N PHE A 37 17.14 4.37 3.51
CA PHE A 37 15.72 4.15 3.23
C PHE A 37 15.27 2.85 3.88
N LYS A 38 14.19 2.89 4.67
CA LYS A 38 13.62 1.70 5.29
C LYS A 38 13.15 0.72 4.21
N HIS A 39 13.66 -0.50 4.25
CA HIS A 39 13.25 -1.57 3.36
C HIS A 39 11.94 -2.20 3.86
N GLN A 40 11.05 -2.58 2.93
CA GLN A 40 9.74 -3.19 3.26
C GLN A 40 9.67 -4.67 2.84
N HIS A 41 10.77 -5.22 2.33
CA HIS A 41 10.90 -6.56 1.79
C HIS A 41 12.11 -7.28 2.41
N ALA A 42 12.39 -8.51 1.98
CA ALA A 42 13.48 -9.33 2.53
C ALA A 42 14.87 -8.69 2.32
N GLY A 43 15.79 -8.89 3.27
CA GLY A 43 17.12 -8.28 3.30
C GLY A 43 17.27 -7.23 4.40
N PRO A 44 18.36 -6.45 4.41
CA PRO A 44 18.65 -5.53 5.50
C PRO A 44 17.58 -4.46 5.74
N ASP A 45 17.42 -4.03 7.00
CA ASP A 45 16.35 -3.12 7.42
C ASP A 45 16.37 -1.75 6.73
N PHE A 46 17.57 -1.21 6.49
CA PHE A 46 17.76 0.08 5.82
C PHE A 46 18.81 -0.03 4.72
N GLN A 47 18.48 0.53 3.56
CA GLN A 47 19.35 0.52 2.38
C GLN A 47 19.93 1.91 2.10
N GLN A 48 21.11 1.94 1.49
CA GLN A 48 21.79 3.18 1.04
C GLN A 48 22.08 4.19 2.16
N ALA A 49 22.34 3.71 3.37
CA ALA A 49 22.83 4.52 4.46
C ALA A 49 24.22 5.09 4.13
N LYS A 50 24.52 6.26 4.71
CA LYS A 50 25.83 6.91 4.63
C LYS A 50 26.33 7.16 6.05
N ILE A 51 27.35 6.41 6.47
CA ILE A 51 27.88 6.43 7.83
C ILE A 51 29.37 6.74 7.75
N ARG A 52 29.84 7.73 8.49
CA ARG A 52 31.27 7.99 8.65
C ARG A 52 31.76 7.27 9.91
N ILE A 53 32.80 6.46 9.76
CA ILE A 53 33.49 5.77 10.86
C ILE A 53 34.95 6.20 10.79
N ASN A 54 35.43 6.88 11.84
CA ASN A 54 36.67 7.67 11.84
C ASN A 54 36.71 8.60 10.60
N ASP A 55 37.74 8.49 9.77
CA ASP A 55 37.91 9.30 8.56
C ASP A 55 37.23 8.71 7.31
N THR A 56 36.67 7.50 7.40
CA THR A 56 36.12 6.78 6.24
C THR A 56 34.60 6.97 6.13
N LEU A 57 34.13 7.42 4.98
CA LEU A 57 32.70 7.46 4.65
C LEU A 57 32.27 6.16 3.98
N TRP A 58 31.42 5.40 4.66
CA TRP A 58 30.83 4.15 4.17
C TRP A 58 29.46 4.41 3.55
N ALA A 59 29.18 3.71 2.45
CA ALA A 59 27.87 3.66 1.82
C ALA A 59 27.42 2.21 1.72
N GLY A 60 26.27 1.89 2.31
CA GLY A 60 25.81 0.50 2.40
C GLY A 60 24.51 0.38 3.18
N ASN A 61 24.30 -0.79 3.78
CA ASN A 61 23.06 -1.11 4.49
C ASN A 61 23.25 -1.05 6.01
N VAL A 62 22.14 -0.89 6.73
CA VAL A 62 22.10 -0.94 8.19
C VAL A 62 21.11 -2.00 8.60
N GLU A 63 21.53 -2.86 9.52
CA GLU A 63 20.70 -3.88 10.14
C GLU A 63 20.44 -3.53 11.59
N ILE A 64 19.24 -3.82 12.09
CA ILE A 64 18.82 -3.45 13.43
C ILE A 64 18.27 -4.65 14.19
N HIS A 65 18.78 -4.90 15.39
CA HIS A 65 18.29 -5.97 16.26
C HIS A 65 18.15 -5.51 17.70
N ILE A 66 17.38 -6.22 18.52
CA ILE A 66 17.39 -5.99 19.97
C ILE A 66 18.75 -6.42 20.54
N ARG A 67 19.25 -7.59 20.15
CA ARG A 67 20.56 -8.11 20.59
C ARG A 67 21.49 -8.34 19.42
N ALA A 68 22.78 -8.17 19.64
CA ALA A 68 23.80 -8.56 18.67
C ALA A 68 23.68 -10.03 18.27
N SER A 69 23.35 -10.92 19.22
CA SER A 69 23.17 -12.36 18.99
C SER A 69 22.03 -12.73 18.03
N ASP A 70 21.06 -11.83 17.81
CA ASP A 70 19.97 -12.08 16.87
C ASP A 70 20.48 -12.14 15.41
N TRP A 71 21.63 -11.53 15.09
CA TRP A 71 22.31 -11.66 13.81
C TRP A 71 22.57 -13.13 13.43
N MET A 72 23.05 -13.92 14.39
CA MET A 72 23.31 -15.36 14.20
C MET A 72 22.02 -16.16 14.16
N ARG A 73 21.05 -15.78 15.02
CA ARG A 73 19.74 -16.44 15.11
C ARG A 73 18.97 -16.36 13.81
N HIS A 74 19.04 -15.22 13.13
CA HIS A 74 18.43 -14.99 11.82
C HIS A 74 19.30 -15.49 10.65
N LYS A 75 20.47 -16.08 10.94
CA LYS A 75 21.41 -16.66 9.97
C LYS A 75 21.93 -15.65 8.94
N HIS A 76 21.98 -14.36 9.29
CA HIS A 76 22.46 -13.30 8.39
C HIS A 76 23.93 -13.47 8.00
N SER A 77 24.73 -14.15 8.83
CA SER A 77 26.14 -14.43 8.53
C SER A 77 26.36 -15.33 7.31
N ALA A 78 25.34 -16.10 6.90
CA ALA A 78 25.40 -17.01 5.76
C ALA A 78 24.56 -16.51 4.57
N ASP A 79 24.01 -15.30 4.64
CA ASP A 79 23.16 -14.71 3.61
C ASP A 79 23.89 -13.55 2.94
N ALA A 80 24.21 -13.74 1.65
CA ALA A 80 24.94 -12.76 0.85
C ALA A 80 24.22 -11.40 0.76
N ALA A 81 22.90 -11.33 0.99
CA ALA A 81 22.15 -10.07 1.02
C ALA A 81 22.63 -9.12 2.15
N TYR A 82 23.26 -9.67 3.19
CA TYR A 82 23.73 -8.94 4.37
C TYR A 82 25.21 -8.56 4.30
N ASN A 83 25.94 -8.98 3.26
CA ASN A 83 27.37 -8.68 3.10
C ASN A 83 27.66 -7.18 2.92
N ASN A 84 26.67 -6.40 2.48
CA ASN A 84 26.78 -4.95 2.34
C ASN A 84 26.29 -4.18 3.59
N VAL A 85 26.09 -4.85 4.72
CA VAL A 85 25.79 -4.18 5.99
C VAL A 85 27.06 -3.51 6.51
N ILE A 86 27.02 -2.19 6.65
CA ILE A 86 28.16 -1.35 7.07
C ILE A 86 28.08 -0.96 8.55
N LEU A 87 26.92 -1.16 9.18
CA LEU A 87 26.69 -0.88 10.59
C LEU A 87 25.55 -1.76 11.11
N HIS A 88 25.79 -2.41 12.24
CA HIS A 88 24.77 -3.13 12.98
C HIS A 88 24.35 -2.29 14.18
N VAL A 89 23.08 -1.89 14.21
CA VAL A 89 22.53 -1.09 15.31
C VAL A 89 21.81 -2.02 16.26
N VAL A 90 22.20 -2.03 17.52
CA VAL A 90 21.61 -2.92 18.53
C VAL A 90 21.16 -2.14 19.73
N TYR A 91 20.15 -2.65 20.44
CA TYR A 91 19.90 -2.16 21.78
C TYR A 91 21.01 -2.65 22.71
N LYS A 92 21.26 -3.97 22.74
CA LYS A 92 22.29 -4.59 23.58
C LYS A 92 23.33 -5.35 22.75
N ASN A 93 24.61 -5.06 22.99
CA ASN A 93 25.72 -5.78 22.37
C ASN A 93 26.18 -6.92 23.29
N ASP A 94 25.69 -8.12 23.07
CA ASP A 94 25.94 -9.30 23.92
C ASP A 94 26.97 -10.29 23.36
N VAL A 95 27.25 -10.23 22.06
CA VAL A 95 28.26 -11.06 21.39
C VAL A 95 28.98 -10.27 20.30
N GLU A 96 30.22 -10.67 19.98
CA GLU A 96 30.90 -10.15 18.81
C GLU A 96 30.33 -10.79 17.54
N ILE A 97 29.96 -9.97 16.55
CA ILE A 97 29.48 -10.41 15.24
C ILE A 97 30.49 -10.11 14.14
N ARG A 98 30.59 -11.05 13.21
CA ARG A 98 31.45 -10.99 12.04
C ARG A 98 30.63 -11.23 10.78
N ASN A 99 31.06 -10.64 9.67
CA ASN A 99 30.48 -10.90 8.36
C ASN A 99 31.01 -12.22 7.77
N GLU A 100 30.54 -12.59 6.58
CA GLU A 100 30.98 -13.80 5.87
C GLU A 100 32.49 -13.84 5.62
N ALA A 101 33.11 -12.67 5.42
CA ALA A 101 34.57 -12.53 5.25
C ALA A 101 35.37 -12.62 6.57
N GLY A 102 34.71 -12.89 7.70
CA GLY A 102 35.33 -12.95 9.03
C GLY A 102 35.73 -11.60 9.60
N LEU A 103 35.39 -10.48 8.93
CA LEU A 103 35.65 -9.14 9.43
C LEU A 103 34.65 -8.79 10.53
N LYS A 104 35.14 -8.15 11.58
CA LYS A 104 34.31 -7.65 12.67
C LYS A 104 33.40 -6.55 12.15
N MET A 105 32.10 -6.66 12.45
CA MET A 105 31.12 -5.69 12.00
C MET A 105 31.08 -4.49 12.97
N PRO A 106 31.09 -3.24 12.48
CA PRO A 106 30.88 -2.08 13.33
C PRO A 106 29.50 -2.13 13.99
N VAL A 107 29.46 -1.93 15.31
CA VAL A 107 28.21 -1.99 16.10
C VAL A 107 27.94 -0.65 16.77
N LEU A 108 26.72 -0.11 16.62
CA LEU A 108 26.24 1.01 17.42
C LEU A 108 25.25 0.51 18.49
N VAL A 109 25.54 0.82 19.76
CA VAL A 109 24.71 0.43 20.90
C VAL A 109 23.79 1.57 21.32
N LEU A 110 22.48 1.31 21.40
CA LEU A 110 21.46 2.31 21.73
C LEU A 110 20.97 2.29 23.18
N GLU A 111 21.29 1.28 24.00
CA GLU A 111 20.75 1.10 25.37
C GLU A 111 20.78 2.38 26.22
N ASN A 112 21.90 3.10 26.21
CA ASN A 112 22.09 4.33 27.00
C ASN A 112 21.97 5.62 26.18
N ARG A 113 21.39 5.54 24.98
CA ARG A 113 21.23 6.69 24.07
C ARG A 113 19.78 7.04 23.77
N ILE A 114 18.83 6.27 24.31
CA ILE A 114 17.39 6.53 24.20
C ILE A 114 16.95 7.15 25.52
N SER A 115 16.19 8.25 25.48
CA SER A 115 15.71 8.87 26.72
C SER A 115 14.63 8.03 27.40
N ASP A 116 14.65 7.97 28.73
CA ASP A 116 13.62 7.28 29.52
C ASP A 116 12.22 7.82 29.22
N GLN A 117 12.10 9.12 28.92
CA GLN A 117 10.83 9.73 28.53
C GLN A 117 10.29 9.15 27.22
N LEU A 118 11.14 8.97 26.20
CA LEU A 118 10.73 8.41 24.91
C LEU A 118 10.32 6.94 25.05
N LEU A 119 11.07 6.20 25.85
CA LEU A 119 10.75 4.82 26.17
C LEU A 119 9.41 4.70 26.92
N LEU A 120 9.18 5.56 27.91
CA LEU A 120 7.92 5.60 28.65
C LEU A 120 6.74 5.98 27.73
N GLN A 121 6.94 6.93 26.82
CA GLN A 121 5.94 7.28 25.79
C GLN A 121 5.62 6.08 24.89
N TYR A 122 6.63 5.34 24.44
CA TYR A 122 6.43 4.14 23.63
C TYR A 122 5.65 3.05 24.40
N GLN A 123 6.02 2.81 25.66
CA GLN A 123 5.31 1.85 26.51
C GLN A 123 3.86 2.27 26.73
N ASN A 124 3.62 3.56 26.99
CA ASN A 124 2.27 4.10 27.09
C ASN A 124 1.50 3.92 25.78
N LEU A 125 2.12 4.03 24.61
CA LEU A 125 1.43 3.78 23.33
C LEU A 125 1.08 2.30 23.11
N LEU A 126 1.94 1.38 23.56
CA LEU A 126 1.68 -0.06 23.43
C LEU A 126 0.68 -0.61 24.45
N PHE A 127 0.77 -0.11 25.68
CA PHE A 127 0.06 -0.66 26.84
C PHE A 127 -1.06 0.25 27.35
N ALA A 128 -1.24 1.45 26.77
CA ALA A 128 -2.45 2.22 27.05
C ALA A 128 -3.66 1.37 26.70
N GLU A 129 -4.61 1.33 27.63
CA GLU A 129 -5.96 0.82 27.42
C GLU A 129 -6.51 1.34 26.09
N GLN A 130 -7.30 0.51 25.40
CA GLN A 130 -7.88 0.77 24.08
C GLN A 130 -8.32 2.23 23.90
N VAL A 131 -7.41 3.06 23.37
CA VAL A 131 -7.76 4.37 22.85
C VAL A 131 -7.84 4.18 21.35
N ASP A 132 -8.99 4.48 20.75
CA ASP A 132 -9.20 4.31 19.31
C ASP A 132 -8.16 5.09 18.49
N PHE A 133 -7.67 6.22 19.05
CA PHE A 133 -6.68 7.08 18.41
C PHE A 133 -5.60 7.56 19.40
N PRO A 134 -4.30 7.41 19.08
CA PRO A 134 -3.19 7.85 19.94
C PRO A 134 -3.24 9.34 20.34
N CYS A 135 -3.81 10.20 19.49
CA CYS A 135 -3.91 11.64 19.73
C CYS A 135 -5.23 12.08 20.40
N GLN A 136 -6.15 11.16 20.71
CA GLN A 136 -7.48 11.51 21.24
C GLN A 136 -7.41 12.37 22.49
N LYS A 137 -6.47 12.08 23.40
CA LYS A 137 -6.27 12.85 24.64
C LYS A 137 -5.56 14.19 24.41
N LEU A 138 -5.12 14.52 23.21
CA LEU A 138 -4.38 15.74 22.91
C LEU A 138 -5.20 16.76 22.11
N ILE A 139 -6.31 16.35 21.47
CA ILE A 139 -7.07 17.23 20.58
C ILE A 139 -7.63 18.47 21.29
N HIS A 140 -8.02 18.32 22.57
CA HIS A 140 -8.53 19.43 23.38
C HIS A 140 -7.50 20.53 23.67
N ARG A 141 -6.21 20.28 23.38
CA ARG A 141 -5.13 21.27 23.53
C ARG A 141 -4.98 22.16 22.30
N VAL A 142 -5.66 21.83 21.21
CA VAL A 142 -5.67 22.63 19.98
C VAL A 142 -6.86 23.57 20.06
N ASP A 143 -6.63 24.84 19.74
CA ASP A 143 -7.66 25.86 19.68
C ASP A 143 -8.79 25.47 18.71
N GLU A 144 -10.03 25.76 19.09
CA GLU A 144 -11.21 25.32 18.34
C GLU A 144 -11.28 25.95 16.94
N LEU A 145 -10.94 27.23 16.82
CA LEU A 145 -10.89 27.92 15.53
C LEU A 145 -9.85 27.26 14.61
N THR A 146 -8.69 26.91 15.16
CA THR A 146 -7.65 26.18 14.42
C THR A 146 -8.16 24.83 13.88
N VAL A 147 -8.90 24.07 14.69
CA VAL A 147 -9.49 22.79 14.26
C VAL A 147 -10.52 23.00 13.15
N GLN A 148 -11.43 23.97 13.31
CA GLN A 148 -12.48 24.25 12.32
C GLN A 148 -11.89 24.68 10.97
N THR A 149 -10.98 25.66 10.97
CA THR A 149 -10.32 26.13 9.73
C THR A 149 -9.52 25.01 9.07
N TRP A 150 -8.87 24.14 9.84
CA TRP A 150 -8.13 23.01 9.28
C TRP A 150 -9.06 21.99 8.63
N LEU A 151 -10.19 21.65 9.26
CA LEU A 151 -11.19 20.74 8.69
C LEU A 151 -11.79 21.29 7.39
N GLU A 152 -12.11 22.59 7.33
CA GLU A 152 -12.58 23.26 6.10
C GLU A 152 -11.53 23.17 5.00
N ARG A 153 -10.27 23.48 5.30
CA ARG A 153 -9.17 23.38 4.33
C ARG A 153 -8.98 21.95 3.82
N MET A 154 -9.05 20.95 4.71
CA MET A 154 -8.96 19.54 4.33
C MET A 154 -10.14 19.10 3.46
N LEU A 155 -11.35 19.60 3.73
CA LEU A 155 -12.52 19.32 2.89
C LEU A 155 -12.34 19.90 1.47
N ILE A 156 -11.93 21.17 1.37
CA ILE A 156 -11.68 21.84 0.09
C ILE A 156 -10.59 21.11 -0.68
N GLN A 157 -9.46 20.81 -0.04
CA GLN A 157 -8.34 20.10 -0.68
C GLN A 157 -8.80 18.72 -1.19
N ARG A 158 -9.57 17.98 -0.39
CA ARG A 158 -10.09 16.67 -0.81
C ARG A 158 -11.04 16.79 -2.00
N LEU A 159 -11.84 17.85 -2.07
CA LEU A 159 -12.73 18.12 -3.20
C LEU A 159 -11.92 18.48 -4.46
N GLU A 160 -10.88 19.32 -4.32
CA GLU A 160 -9.97 19.69 -5.41
C GLU A 160 -9.27 18.45 -5.99
N GLU A 161 -8.68 17.60 -5.14
CA GLU A 161 -8.00 16.36 -5.54
C GLU A 161 -8.95 15.41 -6.27
N LYS A 162 -10.17 15.20 -5.74
CA LYS A 162 -11.18 14.36 -6.39
C LYS A 162 -11.62 14.95 -7.74
N SER A 163 -11.86 16.25 -7.79
CA SER A 163 -12.32 16.94 -9.00
C SER A 163 -11.25 16.95 -10.09
N ALA A 164 -9.97 17.09 -9.71
CA ALA A 164 -8.85 17.03 -10.64
C ALA A 164 -8.80 15.68 -11.36
N LYS A 165 -8.98 14.57 -10.63
CA LYS A 165 -9.04 13.23 -11.24
C LYS A 165 -10.19 13.09 -12.24
N VAL A 166 -11.38 13.62 -11.91
CA VAL A 166 -12.53 13.58 -12.83
C VAL A 166 -12.24 14.37 -14.10
N LYS A 167 -11.70 15.59 -13.97
CA LYS A 167 -11.35 16.45 -15.10
C LYS A 167 -10.30 15.79 -16.01
N GLU A 168 -9.29 15.16 -15.43
CA GLU A 168 -8.25 14.45 -16.18
C GLU A 168 -8.84 13.32 -17.03
N VAL A 169 -9.68 12.46 -16.44
CA VAL A 169 -10.33 11.37 -17.17
C VAL A 169 -11.24 11.92 -18.26
N LEU A 170 -12.01 12.99 -17.99
CA LEU A 170 -12.87 13.61 -18.99
C LEU A 170 -12.09 14.16 -20.19
N ILE A 171 -10.92 14.79 -19.95
CA ILE A 171 -10.02 15.26 -21.02
C ILE A 171 -9.53 14.08 -21.86
N GLN A 172 -9.11 12.98 -21.22
CA GLN A 172 -8.71 11.75 -21.91
C GLN A 172 -9.86 11.17 -22.76
N GLN A 173 -11.09 11.26 -22.27
CA GLN A 173 -12.31 10.85 -22.99
C GLN A 173 -12.90 11.93 -23.91
N LYS A 174 -12.15 13.01 -24.19
CA LYS A 174 -12.53 14.07 -25.13
C LYS A 174 -13.90 14.69 -24.84
N GLY A 175 -14.24 14.84 -23.56
CA GLY A 175 -15.52 15.41 -23.13
C GLY A 175 -16.69 14.41 -23.04
N ASN A 176 -16.46 13.12 -23.28
CA ASN A 176 -17.49 12.09 -23.10
C ASN A 176 -17.68 11.77 -21.61
N TRP A 177 -18.72 12.36 -21.01
CA TRP A 177 -19.06 12.19 -19.60
C TRP A 177 -19.49 10.77 -19.23
N GLU A 178 -20.21 10.05 -20.10
CA GLU A 178 -20.67 8.68 -19.82
C GLU A 178 -19.48 7.72 -19.72
N GLU A 179 -18.54 7.81 -20.66
CA GLU A 179 -17.32 6.99 -20.64
C GLU A 179 -16.40 7.36 -19.47
N ALA A 180 -16.25 8.65 -19.18
CA ALA A 180 -15.46 9.11 -18.04
C ALA A 180 -16.05 8.61 -16.72
N PHE A 181 -17.37 8.69 -16.57
CA PHE A 181 -18.08 8.18 -15.40
C PHE A 181 -17.94 6.66 -15.28
N TYR A 182 -18.08 5.90 -16.37
CA TYR A 182 -17.88 4.45 -16.38
C TYR A 182 -16.49 4.04 -15.89
N GLN A 183 -15.43 4.70 -16.38
CA GLN A 183 -14.06 4.40 -15.97
C GLN A 183 -13.80 4.75 -14.50
N LEU A 184 -14.30 5.90 -14.04
CA LEU A 184 -14.21 6.30 -12.64
C LEU A 184 -14.99 5.36 -11.72
N LEU A 185 -16.18 4.95 -12.14
CA LEU A 185 -17.02 4.02 -11.39
C LEU A 185 -16.34 2.67 -11.25
N ALA A 186 -15.84 2.11 -12.36
CA ALA A 186 -15.07 0.86 -12.34
C ALA A 186 -13.89 0.97 -11.36
N ALA A 187 -13.08 2.03 -11.47
CA ALA A 187 -11.94 2.23 -10.56
C ALA A 187 -12.36 2.24 -9.08
N ASN A 188 -13.53 2.80 -8.74
CA ASN A 188 -14.05 2.80 -7.37
C ASN A 188 -14.49 1.40 -6.89
N PHE A 189 -14.97 0.51 -7.77
CA PHE A 189 -15.22 -0.90 -7.44
C PHE A 189 -13.95 -1.66 -7.03
N GLY A 190 -12.78 -1.18 -7.47
CA GLY A 190 -11.48 -1.71 -7.07
C GLY A 190 -10.96 -1.25 -5.70
N PHE A 191 -11.62 -0.29 -5.05
CA PHE A 191 -11.17 0.34 -3.81
C PHE A 191 -9.68 0.75 -3.88
N LYS A 192 -8.94 0.68 -2.77
CA LYS A 192 -7.54 1.12 -2.73
C LYS A 192 -6.59 0.19 -3.49
N ILE A 193 -6.81 -1.12 -3.44
CA ILE A 193 -5.84 -2.12 -3.90
C ILE A 193 -6.02 -2.43 -5.40
N ASN A 194 -7.25 -2.56 -5.89
CA ASN A 194 -7.55 -2.95 -7.26
C ASN A 194 -8.16 -1.81 -8.11
N ALA A 195 -8.11 -0.55 -7.67
CA ALA A 195 -8.62 0.58 -8.46
C ALA A 195 -7.98 0.65 -9.85
N LEU A 196 -6.65 0.49 -9.93
CA LEU A 196 -5.94 0.53 -11.21
C LEU A 196 -6.33 -0.64 -12.14
N PRO A 197 -6.33 -1.92 -11.70
CA PRO A 197 -6.86 -3.02 -12.51
C PRO A 197 -8.28 -2.80 -13.05
N PHE A 198 -9.20 -2.28 -12.23
CA PHE A 198 -10.55 -1.95 -12.70
C PHE A 198 -10.57 -0.79 -13.70
N GLU A 199 -9.75 0.24 -13.51
CA GLU A 199 -9.63 1.35 -14.46
C GLU A 199 -9.08 0.86 -15.80
N LEU A 200 -8.06 0.01 -15.79
CA LEU A 200 -7.51 -0.62 -16.98
C LEU A 200 -8.54 -1.50 -17.68
N LEU A 201 -9.36 -2.23 -16.92
CA LEU A 201 -10.43 -3.05 -17.47
C LEU A 201 -11.45 -2.19 -18.21
N ALA A 202 -11.90 -1.09 -17.60
CA ALA A 202 -12.84 -0.17 -18.24
C ALA A 202 -12.25 0.48 -19.49
N LYS A 203 -10.96 0.84 -19.48
CA LYS A 203 -10.26 1.34 -20.67
C LYS A 203 -10.15 0.29 -21.78
N ALA A 204 -9.93 -0.97 -21.42
CA ALA A 204 -9.81 -2.09 -22.36
C ALA A 204 -11.18 -2.62 -22.85
N LEU A 205 -12.28 -2.26 -22.18
CA LEU A 205 -13.64 -2.62 -22.53
C LEU A 205 -14.52 -1.35 -22.59
N PRO A 206 -14.51 -0.60 -23.70
CA PRO A 206 -15.23 0.66 -23.80
C PRO A 206 -16.73 0.52 -23.52
N LEU A 207 -17.34 1.51 -22.87
CA LEU A 207 -18.75 1.50 -22.49
C LEU A 207 -19.70 1.20 -23.67
N PRO A 208 -19.49 1.71 -24.90
CA PRO A 208 -20.37 1.39 -26.04
C PRO A 208 -20.39 -0.08 -26.43
N VAL A 209 -19.33 -0.83 -26.14
CA VAL A 209 -19.28 -2.29 -26.37
C VAL A 209 -20.10 -2.98 -25.29
N LEU A 210 -19.83 -2.66 -24.02
CA LEU A 210 -20.52 -3.25 -22.88
C LEU A 210 -22.04 -2.97 -22.91
N ALA A 211 -22.44 -1.74 -23.25
CA ALA A 211 -23.83 -1.32 -23.31
C ALA A 211 -24.66 -2.06 -24.38
N LYS A 212 -24.05 -2.59 -25.44
CA LYS A 212 -24.76 -3.44 -26.43
C LYS A 212 -25.19 -4.79 -25.86
N HIS A 213 -24.57 -5.20 -24.76
CA HIS A 213 -24.75 -6.51 -24.14
C HIS A 213 -25.40 -6.42 -22.75
N SER A 214 -25.74 -5.21 -22.32
CA SER A 214 -26.33 -4.95 -20.99
C SER A 214 -27.65 -5.68 -20.77
N PHE A 215 -28.39 -6.11 -21.81
CA PHE A 215 -29.64 -6.87 -21.63
C PHE A 215 -29.43 -8.35 -21.30
N SER A 216 -28.20 -8.85 -21.39
CA SER A 216 -27.84 -10.23 -21.04
C SER A 216 -26.77 -10.22 -19.97
N LEU A 217 -27.14 -10.69 -18.77
CA LEU A 217 -26.20 -10.80 -17.65
C LEU A 217 -25.02 -11.71 -18.02
N LEU A 218 -25.31 -12.85 -18.65
CA LEU A 218 -24.29 -13.80 -19.13
C LEU A 218 -23.26 -13.13 -20.05
N GLN A 219 -23.70 -12.30 -21.01
CA GLN A 219 -22.78 -11.60 -21.93
C GLN A 219 -21.99 -10.50 -21.22
N THR A 220 -22.63 -9.79 -20.30
CA THR A 220 -21.99 -8.73 -19.50
C THR A 220 -20.90 -9.32 -18.61
N GLU A 221 -21.18 -10.43 -17.93
CA GLU A 221 -20.23 -11.19 -17.12
C GLU A 221 -19.12 -11.77 -17.99
N ALA A 222 -19.45 -12.36 -19.15
CA ALA A 222 -18.47 -12.91 -20.07
C ALA A 222 -17.48 -11.83 -20.53
N LEU A 223 -17.96 -10.64 -20.89
CA LEU A 223 -17.10 -9.51 -21.28
C LEU A 223 -16.21 -9.06 -20.12
N LEU A 224 -16.76 -8.84 -18.92
CA LEU A 224 -16.01 -8.30 -17.78
C LEU A 224 -15.01 -9.30 -17.21
N PHE A 225 -15.41 -10.55 -16.96
CA PHE A 225 -14.49 -11.59 -16.47
C PHE A 225 -13.48 -12.00 -17.54
N GLY A 226 -13.91 -12.05 -18.80
CA GLY A 226 -13.04 -12.36 -19.92
C GLY A 226 -11.96 -11.30 -20.14
N GLN A 227 -12.34 -10.02 -20.21
CA GLN A 227 -11.37 -8.93 -20.34
C GLN A 227 -10.50 -8.75 -19.11
N ALA A 228 -10.97 -9.16 -17.93
CA ALA A 228 -10.16 -9.20 -16.73
C ALA A 228 -9.15 -10.38 -16.71
N GLY A 229 -9.21 -11.30 -17.68
CA GLY A 229 -8.31 -12.44 -17.79
C GLY A 229 -8.70 -13.64 -16.91
N PHE A 230 -9.91 -13.64 -16.34
CA PHE A 230 -10.39 -14.72 -15.45
C PHE A 230 -10.98 -15.92 -16.18
N LEU A 231 -11.18 -15.85 -17.50
CA LEU A 231 -11.75 -16.94 -18.30
C LEU A 231 -10.70 -17.70 -19.13
N ALA A 232 -9.42 -17.60 -18.76
CA ALA A 232 -8.32 -18.28 -19.44
C ALA A 232 -7.97 -19.66 -18.86
N ASP A 233 -8.46 -19.98 -17.66
CA ASP A 233 -8.17 -21.25 -16.98
C ASP A 233 -9.02 -22.41 -17.55
N GLU A 234 -8.53 -23.64 -17.38
CA GLU A 234 -9.27 -24.87 -17.70
C GLU A 234 -10.12 -25.30 -16.49
N ILE A 235 -11.36 -24.81 -16.43
CA ILE A 235 -12.33 -25.12 -15.37
C ILE A 235 -13.53 -25.83 -15.99
N THR A 236 -13.96 -26.93 -15.39
CA THR A 236 -15.02 -27.81 -15.92
C THR A 236 -16.43 -27.44 -15.45
N GLU A 237 -16.58 -26.34 -14.71
CA GLU A 237 -17.87 -25.91 -14.18
C GLU A 237 -18.76 -25.36 -15.33
N PRO A 238 -20.04 -25.80 -15.45
CA PRO A 238 -20.89 -25.46 -16.60
C PRO A 238 -21.08 -23.96 -16.86
N TYR A 239 -21.27 -23.16 -15.82
CA TYR A 239 -21.47 -21.72 -15.94
C TYR A 239 -20.17 -21.03 -16.38
N TYR A 240 -19.01 -21.40 -15.85
CA TYR A 240 -17.70 -20.93 -16.32
C TYR A 240 -17.50 -21.23 -17.82
N LEU A 241 -17.81 -22.45 -18.26
CA LEU A 241 -17.68 -22.85 -19.66
C LEU A 241 -18.60 -22.02 -20.57
N SER A 242 -19.80 -21.69 -20.10
CA SER A 242 -20.73 -20.83 -20.83
C SER A 242 -20.19 -19.40 -21.00
N LEU A 243 -19.63 -18.81 -19.93
CA LEU A 243 -18.98 -17.51 -19.97
C LEU A 243 -17.76 -17.51 -20.89
N GLN A 244 -16.91 -18.54 -20.79
CA GLN A 244 -15.71 -18.67 -21.61
C GLN A 244 -16.04 -18.77 -23.10
N LYS A 245 -17.05 -19.58 -23.45
CA LYS A 245 -17.53 -19.71 -24.84
C LYS A 245 -18.06 -18.38 -25.38
N GLU A 246 -18.92 -17.72 -24.60
CA GLU A 246 -19.52 -16.44 -25.00
C GLU A 246 -18.45 -15.36 -25.15
N TYR A 247 -17.51 -15.29 -24.20
CA TYR A 247 -16.41 -14.33 -24.23
C TYR A 247 -15.53 -14.52 -25.46
N ARG A 248 -15.14 -15.76 -25.82
CA ARG A 248 -14.32 -16.01 -27.03
C ARG A 248 -14.98 -15.46 -28.29
N PHE A 249 -16.29 -15.60 -28.43
CA PHE A 249 -17.04 -15.04 -29.55
C PHE A 249 -17.00 -13.50 -29.54
N LEU A 250 -17.31 -12.88 -28.40
CA LEU A 250 -17.35 -11.42 -28.26
C LEU A 250 -15.96 -10.78 -28.38
N GLN A 251 -14.93 -11.45 -27.88
CA GLN A 251 -13.53 -11.05 -27.99
C GLN A 251 -13.12 -10.93 -29.45
N GLN A 252 -13.43 -11.93 -30.27
CA GLN A 252 -13.17 -11.90 -31.72
C GLN A 252 -14.00 -10.82 -32.41
N LYS A 253 -15.29 -10.71 -32.09
CA LYS A 253 -16.22 -9.75 -32.70
C LYS A 253 -15.77 -8.30 -32.52
N TYR A 254 -15.21 -7.95 -31.36
CA TYR A 254 -14.80 -6.59 -31.02
C TYR A 254 -13.28 -6.39 -30.99
N ASN A 255 -12.49 -7.41 -31.38
CA ASN A 255 -11.03 -7.40 -31.37
C ASN A 255 -10.46 -7.01 -29.98
N LEU A 256 -11.00 -7.61 -28.92
CA LEU A 256 -10.64 -7.29 -27.54
C LEU A 256 -9.35 -8.02 -27.12
N VAL A 257 -8.50 -7.31 -26.39
CA VAL A 257 -7.27 -7.85 -25.80
C VAL A 257 -7.43 -7.90 -24.29
N PRO A 258 -7.45 -9.08 -23.65
CA PRO A 258 -7.66 -9.21 -22.22
C PRO A 258 -6.45 -8.72 -21.44
N LEU A 259 -6.72 -8.26 -20.22
CA LEU A 259 -5.71 -7.98 -19.23
C LEU A 259 -5.10 -9.27 -18.67
N GLU A 260 -3.89 -9.14 -18.13
CA GLU A 260 -3.26 -10.24 -17.43
C GLU A 260 -3.84 -10.43 -16.02
N LYS A 261 -4.21 -11.66 -15.70
CA LYS A 261 -4.83 -12.04 -14.42
C LYS A 261 -3.97 -11.64 -13.19
N HIS A 262 -2.65 -11.58 -13.32
CA HIS A 262 -1.72 -11.27 -12.22
C HIS A 262 -1.80 -9.81 -11.72
N LEU A 263 -2.43 -8.92 -12.50
CA LEU A 263 -2.68 -7.53 -12.11
C LEU A 263 -3.64 -7.44 -10.92
N TRP A 264 -4.58 -8.39 -10.82
CA TRP A 264 -5.57 -8.47 -9.76
C TRP A 264 -4.96 -9.00 -8.46
N LYS A 265 -5.02 -8.21 -7.39
CA LYS A 265 -4.44 -8.56 -6.09
C LYS A 265 -5.52 -9.11 -5.17
N PHE A 266 -5.24 -10.24 -4.53
CA PHE A 266 -6.11 -10.90 -3.53
C PHE A 266 -5.60 -10.75 -2.10
N LEU A 267 -4.28 -10.58 -1.92
CA LEU A 267 -3.65 -10.48 -0.60
C LEU A 267 -4.10 -9.21 0.14
N ARG A 268 -4.32 -9.32 1.46
CA ARG A 268 -4.79 -8.25 2.36
C ARG A 268 -6.21 -7.72 2.05
N LEU A 269 -7.01 -8.50 1.32
CA LEU A 269 -8.43 -8.21 1.11
C LEU A 269 -9.32 -9.06 2.01
N ARG A 270 -10.45 -8.48 2.42
CA ARG A 270 -11.58 -9.25 2.96
C ARG A 270 -12.25 -10.01 1.80
N PRO A 271 -12.82 -11.22 2.02
CA PRO A 271 -13.44 -12.00 0.95
C PRO A 271 -14.47 -11.24 0.11
N SER A 272 -15.29 -10.38 0.75
CA SER A 272 -16.27 -9.52 0.07
C SER A 272 -15.66 -8.48 -0.88
N ASN A 273 -14.36 -8.21 -0.78
CA ASN A 273 -13.62 -7.26 -1.62
C ASN A 273 -12.76 -7.96 -2.68
N PHE A 274 -12.86 -9.28 -2.82
CA PHE A 274 -12.10 -9.99 -3.84
C PHE A 274 -12.48 -9.49 -5.25
N PRO A 275 -11.50 -9.37 -6.16
CA PRO A 275 -11.72 -8.95 -7.53
C PRO A 275 -12.88 -9.66 -8.23
N THR A 276 -12.98 -10.98 -8.06
CA THR A 276 -14.04 -11.79 -8.68
C THR A 276 -15.43 -11.41 -8.18
N ILE A 277 -15.60 -11.16 -6.88
CA ILE A 277 -16.87 -10.71 -6.30
C ILE A 277 -17.21 -9.31 -6.80
N ARG A 278 -16.22 -8.40 -6.82
CA ARG A 278 -16.42 -7.02 -7.30
C ARG A 278 -16.71 -6.95 -8.79
N LEU A 279 -16.13 -7.84 -9.61
CA LEU A 279 -16.44 -7.96 -11.04
C LEU A 279 -17.87 -8.45 -11.27
N ALA A 280 -18.33 -9.45 -10.51
CA ALA A 280 -19.73 -9.92 -10.59
C ALA A 280 -20.72 -8.82 -10.19
N GLN A 281 -20.44 -8.10 -9.10
CA GLN A 281 -21.28 -6.96 -8.67
C GLN A 281 -21.29 -5.84 -9.71
N PHE A 282 -20.14 -5.54 -10.31
CA PHE A 282 -20.05 -4.54 -11.37
C PHE A 282 -20.81 -4.99 -12.61
N ALA A 283 -20.74 -6.28 -12.99
CA ALA A 283 -21.52 -6.84 -14.09
C ALA A 283 -23.03 -6.71 -13.84
N ALA A 284 -23.48 -7.04 -12.63
CA ALA A 284 -24.88 -6.89 -12.24
C ALA A 284 -25.35 -5.43 -12.32
N LEU A 285 -24.51 -4.47 -11.89
CA LEU A 285 -24.81 -3.04 -12.00
C LEU A 285 -24.93 -2.60 -13.46
N MET A 286 -23.96 -2.96 -14.30
CA MET A 286 -23.95 -2.59 -15.72
C MET A 286 -25.06 -3.26 -16.52
N HIS A 287 -25.51 -4.44 -16.11
CA HIS A 287 -26.66 -5.14 -16.68
C HIS A 287 -27.97 -4.37 -16.43
N ARG A 288 -28.13 -3.81 -15.23
CA ARG A 288 -29.38 -3.16 -14.82
C ARG A 288 -29.57 -1.76 -15.40
N ASN A 289 -28.48 -1.01 -15.65
CA ASN A 289 -28.60 0.41 -15.96
C ASN A 289 -27.64 0.90 -17.06
N THR A 290 -28.18 1.12 -18.26
CA THR A 290 -27.42 1.66 -19.40
C THR A 290 -27.25 3.18 -19.39
N ARG A 291 -27.95 3.90 -18.49
CA ARG A 291 -27.90 5.39 -18.39
C ARG A 291 -27.66 5.83 -16.95
N PHE A 292 -26.74 5.14 -16.28
CA PHE A 292 -26.52 5.28 -14.85
C PHE A 292 -26.08 6.70 -14.44
N LEU A 293 -25.26 7.37 -15.25
CA LEU A 293 -24.83 8.75 -14.99
C LEU A 293 -26.02 9.71 -14.91
N SER A 294 -26.91 9.67 -15.91
CA SER A 294 -28.06 10.56 -15.95
C SER A 294 -28.99 10.39 -14.75
N ALA A 295 -29.18 9.14 -14.30
CA ALA A 295 -29.99 8.83 -13.12
C ALA A 295 -29.37 9.41 -11.84
N ILE A 296 -28.04 9.29 -11.67
CA ILE A 296 -27.35 9.84 -10.51
C ILE A 296 -27.40 11.36 -10.48
N ILE A 297 -27.14 12.04 -11.60
CA ILE A 297 -27.12 13.51 -11.66
C ILE A 297 -28.50 14.11 -11.36
N GLN A 298 -29.58 13.43 -11.74
CA GLN A 298 -30.95 13.88 -11.49
C GLN A 298 -31.44 13.58 -10.06
N THR A 299 -30.66 12.84 -9.27
CA THR A 299 -31.05 12.46 -7.93
C THR A 299 -30.65 13.52 -6.92
N GLU A 300 -31.63 14.05 -6.17
CA GLU A 300 -31.40 15.14 -5.20
C GLU A 300 -31.05 14.62 -3.78
N ASN A 301 -31.37 13.37 -3.45
CA ASN A 301 -31.13 12.77 -2.12
C ASN A 301 -30.14 11.60 -2.21
N VAL A 302 -29.16 11.59 -1.30
CA VAL A 302 -28.14 10.53 -1.15
C VAL A 302 -28.78 9.14 -0.99
N GLU A 303 -29.90 9.03 -0.26
CA GLU A 303 -30.59 7.74 -0.05
C GLU A 303 -31.04 7.11 -1.38
N ASN A 304 -31.47 7.93 -2.33
CA ASN A 304 -31.89 7.48 -3.66
C ASN A 304 -30.68 7.10 -4.53
N ILE A 305 -29.52 7.72 -4.31
CA ILE A 305 -28.26 7.32 -4.95
C ILE A 305 -27.88 5.92 -4.46
N ASP A 306 -27.92 5.67 -3.15
CA ASP A 306 -27.59 4.37 -2.57
C ASP A 306 -28.53 3.27 -3.10
N ALA A 307 -29.82 3.54 -3.18
CA ALA A 307 -30.82 2.62 -3.75
C ALA A 307 -30.53 2.26 -5.22
N SER A 308 -29.87 3.15 -5.97
CA SER A 308 -29.50 2.90 -7.37
C SER A 308 -28.41 1.85 -7.56
N PHE A 309 -27.72 1.46 -6.47
CA PHE A 309 -26.70 0.40 -6.46
C PHE A 309 -27.21 -0.97 -5.98
N THR A 310 -28.45 -1.05 -5.49
CA THR A 310 -29.08 -2.28 -4.95
C THR A 310 -30.06 -2.93 -5.91
#